data_AF-A0A376H1Z6-F1
#
_entry.id   AF-A0A376H1Z6-F1
#
_cell.length_a   1.000
_cell.length_b   1.000
_cell.length_c   1.000
_cell.angle_alpha   90.00
_cell.angle_beta   90.00
_cell.angle_gamma   90.00
#
_symmetry.space_group_name_H-M   'P 1'
#
loop_
_entity.id
_entity.type
_entity.pdbx_description
1 polymer ?
#
loop_
_entity_poly.entity_id
_entity_poly.type
_entity_poly.pdbx_seq_one_letter_code
_entity_poly.pdbx_strand_id
1 'polypeptide(L)'
;MDAESVYKIFNMLLTSFVSAGGLGFINFIILEKLEIIRQDKEKKDEKILYVLFFSIINYALFLLLFSFPEEGLAITDFIRQLSFGVLLTVLISMLLNFSVYPFLAKMLKESINIFRMKILKKPKVDNQTPKERLFSKGNVSTFVYIFDFDKNRLGEGYLEGWITDIEKKNQVSLVAPGEITQYSYEQVEKMFNEQDNDPEPNTTRHLIDFDNRLHYFLFYQSNLS
;
A
#
# COMPACT_ATOMS: atom_id res chain seq x y z
N MET A 1 12.88 -3.97 -46.11
CA MET A 1 12.04 -4.72 -45.15
C MET A 1 10.92 -5.37 -45.94
N ASP A 2 10.92 -6.68 -46.01
CA ASP A 2 9.85 -7.52 -46.54
C ASP A 2 8.58 -7.43 -45.67
N ALA A 3 7.40 -7.59 -46.27
CA ALA A 3 6.12 -7.48 -45.55
C ALA A 3 5.99 -8.52 -44.41
N GLU A 4 6.68 -9.64 -44.54
CA GLU A 4 6.73 -10.71 -43.55
C GLU A 4 7.49 -10.29 -42.29
N SER A 5 8.62 -9.58 -42.43
CA SER A 5 9.38 -9.06 -41.28
C SER A 5 8.63 -7.93 -40.57
N VAL A 6 7.92 -7.06 -41.29
CA VAL A 6 7.04 -6.03 -40.70
C VAL A 6 5.93 -6.69 -39.88
N TYR A 7 5.28 -7.73 -40.42
CA TYR A 7 4.20 -8.44 -39.75
C TYR A 7 4.68 -9.19 -38.50
N LYS A 8 5.87 -9.80 -38.56
CA LYS A 8 6.52 -10.45 -37.40
C LYS A 8 6.82 -9.44 -36.29
N ILE A 9 7.44 -8.30 -36.62
CA ILE A 9 7.77 -7.25 -35.65
C ILE A 9 6.50 -6.67 -35.03
N PHE A 10 5.46 -6.44 -35.84
CA PHE A 10 4.19 -5.90 -35.36
C PHE A 10 3.50 -6.87 -34.38
N ASN A 11 3.41 -8.16 -34.71
CA ASN A 11 2.83 -9.15 -33.82
C ASN A 11 3.68 -9.35 -32.56
N MET A 12 5.00 -9.32 -32.68
CA MET A 12 5.91 -9.37 -31.53
C MET A 12 5.65 -8.19 -30.58
N LEU A 13 5.60 -6.96 -31.10
CA LEU A 13 5.29 -5.75 -30.34
C LEU A 13 3.90 -5.84 -29.71
N LEU A 14 2.89 -6.27 -30.45
CA LEU A 14 1.52 -6.40 -29.97
C LEU A 14 1.41 -7.44 -28.85
N THR A 15 2.05 -8.61 -29.02
CA THR A 15 1.99 -9.68 -28.03
C THR A 15 2.80 -9.33 -26.77
N SER A 16 3.94 -8.67 -26.94
CA SER A 16 4.73 -8.09 -25.83
C SER A 16 3.99 -6.96 -25.11
N PHE A 17 3.21 -6.16 -25.83
CA PHE A 17 2.40 -5.10 -25.24
C PHE A 17 1.21 -5.66 -24.46
N VAL A 18 0.52 -6.67 -24.99
CA VAL A 18 -0.59 -7.36 -24.32
C VAL A 18 -0.11 -8.12 -23.10
N SER A 19 1.04 -8.82 -23.19
CA SER A 19 1.61 -9.52 -22.04
C SER A 19 2.13 -8.54 -20.98
N ALA A 20 2.82 -7.46 -21.33
CA ALA A 20 3.36 -6.51 -20.35
C ALA A 20 2.26 -5.65 -19.68
N GLY A 21 1.42 -4.98 -20.47
CA GLY A 21 0.43 -4.02 -19.95
C GLY A 21 -0.77 -4.69 -19.28
N GLY A 22 -1.25 -5.80 -19.86
CA GLY A 22 -2.37 -6.56 -19.31
C GLY A 22 -2.01 -7.24 -17.99
N LEU A 23 -0.85 -7.91 -17.94
CA LEU A 23 -0.41 -8.56 -16.70
C LEU A 23 -0.11 -7.57 -15.60
N GLY A 24 0.56 -6.44 -15.90
CA GLY A 24 0.84 -5.42 -14.88
C GLY A 24 -0.42 -4.89 -14.20
N PHE A 25 -1.50 -4.76 -14.96
CA PHE A 25 -2.82 -4.41 -14.42
C PHE A 25 -3.44 -5.53 -13.56
N ILE A 26 -3.33 -6.79 -13.98
CA ILE A 26 -3.79 -7.94 -13.20
C ILE A 26 -3.03 -8.06 -11.89
N ASN A 27 -1.70 -7.91 -11.90
CA ASN A 27 -0.88 -7.91 -10.69
C ASN A 27 -1.33 -6.79 -9.73
N PHE A 28 -1.56 -5.58 -10.25
CA PHE A 28 -2.10 -4.49 -9.46
C PHE A 28 -3.43 -4.84 -8.80
N ILE A 29 -4.41 -5.38 -9.55
CA ILE A 29 -5.71 -5.78 -9.00
C ILE A 29 -5.56 -6.83 -7.90
N ILE A 30 -4.73 -7.85 -8.12
CA ILE A 30 -4.53 -8.92 -7.13
C ILE A 30 -3.95 -8.33 -5.85
N LEU A 31 -2.92 -7.49 -5.96
CA LEU A 31 -2.28 -6.85 -4.80
C LEU A 31 -3.18 -5.84 -4.10
N GLU A 32 -4.09 -5.20 -4.84
CA GLU A 32 -5.14 -4.35 -4.28
C GLU A 32 -6.14 -5.17 -3.48
N LYS A 33 -6.58 -6.32 -4.01
CA LYS A 33 -7.50 -7.24 -3.31
C LYS A 33 -6.87 -7.93 -2.10
N LEU A 34 -5.54 -8.11 -2.10
CA LEU A 34 -4.77 -8.57 -0.95
C LEU A 34 -4.45 -7.44 0.04
N GLU A 35 -4.97 -6.22 -0.18
CA GLU A 35 -4.75 -5.02 0.65
C GLU A 35 -3.29 -4.58 0.81
N ILE A 36 -2.39 -5.09 -0.05
CA ILE A 36 -0.97 -4.73 -0.09
C ILE A 36 -0.78 -3.36 -0.71
N ILE A 37 -1.50 -3.11 -1.81
CA ILE A 37 -1.58 -1.80 -2.47
C ILE A 37 -2.97 -1.24 -2.17
N ARG A 38 -3.04 0.02 -1.76
CA ARG A 38 -4.33 0.66 -1.44
C ARG A 38 -4.58 1.76 -2.43
N GLN A 39 -5.72 1.67 -3.11
CA GLN A 39 -6.21 2.74 -3.96
C GLN A 39 -7.06 3.68 -3.11
N ASP A 40 -6.53 4.88 -2.87
CA ASP A 40 -7.39 5.99 -2.49
C ASP A 40 -8.15 6.46 -3.75
N LYS A 41 -9.46 6.70 -3.66
CA LYS A 41 -10.28 7.05 -4.83
C LYS A 41 -9.80 8.33 -5.51
N GLU A 42 -9.07 9.17 -4.77
CA GLU A 42 -8.51 10.43 -5.26
C GLU A 42 -7.11 10.29 -5.87
N LYS A 43 -6.42 9.16 -5.69
CA LYS A 43 -5.02 8.97 -6.10
C LYS A 43 -4.88 8.12 -7.37
N LYS A 44 -5.49 8.58 -8.48
CA LYS A 44 -5.40 7.91 -9.80
C LYS A 44 -3.96 7.74 -10.29
N ASP A 45 -3.07 8.67 -9.96
CA ASP A 45 -1.68 8.66 -10.42
C ASP A 45 -0.85 7.53 -9.79
N GLU A 46 -1.15 7.14 -8.56
CA GLU A 46 -0.44 6.03 -7.89
C GLU A 46 -0.76 4.69 -8.54
N LYS A 47 -2.01 4.49 -8.97
CA LYS A 47 -2.41 3.31 -9.73
C LYS A 47 -1.60 3.17 -11.02
N ILE A 48 -1.47 4.27 -11.78
CA ILE A 48 -0.72 4.29 -13.03
C ILE A 48 0.74 3.89 -12.77
N LEU A 49 1.33 4.41 -11.69
CA LEU A 49 2.70 4.09 -11.32
C LEU A 49 2.90 2.59 -11.03
N TYR A 50 2.04 1.97 -10.22
CA TYR A 50 2.14 0.55 -9.92
C TYR A 50 1.91 -0.33 -11.14
N VAL A 51 0.91 -0.01 -11.97
CA VAL A 51 0.63 -0.74 -13.21
C VAL A 51 1.83 -0.67 -14.15
N LEU A 52 2.42 0.51 -14.35
CA LEU A 52 3.63 0.68 -15.16
C LEU A 52 4.80 -0.13 -14.59
N PHE A 53 5.04 -0.05 -13.29
CA PHE A 53 6.11 -0.77 -12.62
C PHE A 53 6.00 -2.28 -12.80
N PHE A 54 4.81 -2.87 -12.56
CA PHE A 54 4.61 -4.30 -12.78
C PHE A 54 4.68 -4.68 -14.26
N SER A 55 4.20 -3.81 -15.16
CA SER A 55 4.31 -4.04 -16.60
C SER A 55 5.77 -4.14 -17.04
N ILE A 56 6.66 -3.27 -16.53
CA ILE A 56 8.09 -3.32 -16.81
C ILE A 56 8.70 -4.63 -16.28
N ILE A 57 8.34 -5.06 -15.07
CA ILE A 57 8.85 -6.30 -14.50
C ILE A 57 8.37 -7.52 -15.29
N ASN A 58 7.08 -7.56 -15.68
CA ASN A 58 6.54 -8.63 -16.51
C ASN A 58 7.21 -8.70 -17.87
N TYR A 59 7.52 -7.54 -18.46
CA TYR A 59 8.25 -7.49 -19.72
C TYR A 59 9.69 -8.00 -19.56
N ALA A 60 10.38 -7.59 -18.50
CA ALA A 60 11.72 -8.11 -18.20
C ALA A 60 11.70 -9.63 -17.95
N LEU A 61 10.70 -10.14 -17.23
CA LEU A 61 10.48 -11.56 -17.01
C LEU A 61 10.24 -12.29 -18.34
N PHE A 62 9.39 -11.75 -19.20
CA PHE A 62 9.16 -12.28 -20.54
C PHE A 62 10.46 -12.38 -21.35
N LEU A 63 11.28 -11.32 -21.35
CA LEU A 63 12.57 -11.33 -22.04
C LEU A 63 13.56 -12.35 -21.46
N LEU A 64 13.53 -12.61 -20.15
CA LEU A 64 14.37 -13.64 -19.53
C LEU A 64 13.92 -15.06 -19.89
N LEU A 65 12.62 -15.28 -20.05
CA LEU A 65 12.05 -16.58 -20.38
C LEU A 65 12.06 -16.85 -21.89
N PHE A 66 11.96 -15.81 -22.70
CA PHE A 66 11.95 -15.88 -24.14
C PHE A 66 13.35 -15.62 -24.70
N SER A 67 14.09 -16.68 -24.98
CA SER A 67 15.29 -16.59 -25.79
C SER A 67 14.92 -16.24 -27.23
N PHE A 68 15.48 -15.17 -27.77
CA PHE A 68 15.25 -14.83 -29.18
C PHE A 68 15.78 -15.95 -30.07
N PRO A 69 14.93 -16.52 -30.94
CA PRO A 69 15.38 -17.55 -31.87
C PRO A 69 16.43 -17.01 -32.84
N GLU A 70 17.43 -17.84 -33.16
CA GLU A 70 18.43 -17.53 -34.18
C GLU A 70 17.79 -17.35 -35.56
N GLU A 71 18.44 -16.54 -36.41
CA GLU A 71 17.96 -16.24 -37.75
C GLU A 71 17.76 -17.53 -38.57
N GLY A 72 16.58 -17.67 -39.20
CA GLY A 72 16.26 -18.81 -40.09
C GLY A 72 15.13 -19.73 -39.62
N LEU A 73 14.48 -19.45 -38.49
CA LEU A 73 13.32 -20.22 -38.03
C LEU A 73 12.05 -19.98 -38.87
N ALA A 74 11.33 -21.08 -39.14
CA ALA A 74 10.02 -21.02 -39.77
C ALA A 74 9.04 -20.21 -38.91
N ILE A 75 8.17 -19.42 -39.55
CA ILE A 75 7.22 -18.50 -38.89
C ILE A 75 6.37 -19.24 -37.84
N THR A 76 5.98 -20.48 -38.14
CA THR A 76 5.16 -21.31 -37.26
C THR A 76 5.85 -21.66 -35.94
N ASP A 77 7.14 -21.96 -35.99
CA ASP A 77 7.93 -22.28 -34.80
C ASP A 77 8.20 -21.03 -33.96
N PHE A 78 8.43 -19.89 -34.61
CA PHE A 78 8.52 -18.59 -33.95
C PHE A 78 7.24 -18.26 -33.17
N ILE A 79 6.07 -18.36 -33.80
CA ILE A 79 4.77 -18.07 -33.16
C ILE A 79 4.52 -19.01 -31.98
N ARG A 80 4.88 -20.30 -32.12
CA ARG A 80 4.74 -21.29 -31.06
C ARG A 80 5.63 -20.96 -29.86
N GLN A 81 6.91 -20.63 -30.08
CA GLN A 81 7.82 -20.25 -29.02
C GLN A 81 7.36 -18.96 -28.33
N LEU A 82 6.89 -17.97 -29.10
CA LEU A 82 6.37 -16.72 -28.57
C LEU A 82 5.16 -16.96 -27.66
N SER A 83 4.20 -17.75 -28.14
CA SER A 83 2.99 -18.10 -27.39
C SER A 83 3.34 -18.85 -26.09
N PHE A 84 4.32 -19.76 -26.15
CA PHE A 84 4.80 -20.47 -24.97
C PHE A 84 5.49 -19.54 -23.98
N GLY A 85 6.33 -18.61 -24.45
CA GLY A 85 6.98 -17.61 -23.59
C GLY A 85 5.97 -16.69 -22.89
N VAL A 86 4.92 -16.28 -23.61
CA VAL A 86 3.82 -15.49 -23.02
C VAL A 86 3.08 -16.30 -21.97
N LEU A 87 2.67 -17.53 -22.28
CA LEU A 87 1.98 -18.41 -21.34
C LEU A 87 2.80 -18.64 -20.06
N LEU A 88 4.09 -18.92 -20.21
CA LEU A 88 5.00 -19.13 -19.09
C LEU A 88 5.15 -17.85 -18.25
N THR A 89 5.25 -16.69 -18.89
CA THR A 89 5.28 -15.39 -18.20
C THR A 89 4.02 -15.16 -17.37
N VAL A 90 2.83 -15.45 -17.93
CA VAL A 90 1.55 -15.32 -17.22
C VAL A 90 1.54 -16.22 -15.96
N LEU A 91 1.93 -17.49 -16.11
CA LEU A 91 1.94 -18.45 -15.00
C LEU A 91 2.93 -18.06 -13.90
N ILE A 92 4.15 -17.67 -14.27
CA ILE A 92 5.16 -17.25 -13.30
C ILE A 92 4.73 -15.94 -12.63
N SER A 93 4.28 -14.94 -13.39
CA SER A 93 3.78 -13.67 -12.84
C SER A 93 2.63 -13.89 -11.85
N MET A 94 1.71 -14.82 -12.14
CA MET A 94 0.66 -15.22 -11.20
C MET A 94 1.22 -15.74 -9.87
N LEU A 95 2.24 -16.61 -9.91
CA LEU A 95 2.90 -17.13 -8.71
C LEU A 95 3.67 -16.03 -7.94
N LEU A 96 4.28 -15.10 -8.66
CA LEU A 96 5.01 -13.98 -8.06
C LEU A 96 4.09 -13.01 -7.30
N ASN A 97 2.78 -12.96 -7.59
CA ASN A 97 1.82 -12.13 -6.83
C ASN A 97 1.75 -12.49 -5.35
N PHE A 98 2.02 -13.75 -5.00
CA PHE A 98 1.92 -14.23 -3.62
C PHE A 98 3.24 -14.20 -2.87
N SER A 99 4.34 -13.84 -3.53
CA SER A 99 5.69 -13.91 -2.97
C SER A 99 6.49 -12.63 -3.24
N VAL A 100 6.86 -12.38 -4.50
CA VAL A 100 7.81 -11.34 -4.89
C VAL A 100 7.15 -9.98 -5.08
N TYR A 101 6.00 -9.90 -5.76
CA TYR A 101 5.36 -8.60 -6.01
C TYR A 101 4.92 -7.84 -4.75
N PRO A 102 4.44 -8.49 -3.67
CA PRO A 102 4.18 -7.80 -2.41
C PRO A 102 5.41 -7.06 -1.87
N PHE A 103 6.57 -7.72 -1.92
CA PHE A 103 7.84 -7.16 -1.49
C PHE A 103 8.27 -5.99 -2.38
N LEU A 104 8.19 -6.17 -3.71
CA LEU A 104 8.54 -5.11 -4.67
C LEU A 104 7.62 -3.89 -4.55
N ALA A 105 6.32 -4.08 -4.29
CA ALA A 105 5.38 -2.99 -4.09
C ALA A 105 5.73 -2.16 -2.84
N LYS A 106 6.14 -2.82 -1.75
CA LYS A 106 6.61 -2.17 -0.52
C LYS A 106 7.91 -1.40 -0.77
N MET A 107 8.89 -2.02 -1.43
CA MET A 107 10.15 -1.36 -1.79
C MET A 107 9.94 -0.13 -2.67
N LEU A 108 9.02 -0.20 -3.65
CA LEU A 108 8.69 0.94 -4.49
C LEU A 108 8.14 2.10 -3.65
N LYS A 109 7.19 1.83 -2.75
CA LYS A 109 6.62 2.84 -1.83
C LYS A 109 7.69 3.46 -0.94
N GLU A 110 8.58 2.65 -0.38
CA GLU A 110 9.70 3.13 0.45
C GLU A 110 10.66 4.01 -0.35
N SER A 111 11.01 3.60 -1.57
CA SER A 111 11.89 4.36 -2.47
C SER A 111 11.30 5.73 -2.81
N ILE A 112 10.00 5.78 -3.12
CA ILE A 112 9.28 7.04 -3.35
C ILE A 112 9.35 7.92 -2.10
N ASN A 113 9.11 7.35 -0.91
CA ASN A 113 9.14 8.11 0.34
C ASN A 113 10.54 8.59 0.71
N ILE A 114 11.58 7.80 0.45
CA ILE A 114 12.98 8.21 0.62
C ILE A 114 13.28 9.38 -0.32
N PHE A 115 12.91 9.27 -1.59
CA PHE A 115 13.10 10.35 -2.58
C PHE A 115 12.39 11.63 -2.15
N ARG A 116 11.12 11.52 -1.72
CA ARG A 116 10.36 12.68 -1.24
C ARG A 116 11.01 13.36 -0.05
N MET A 117 11.39 12.60 0.98
CA MET A 117 11.95 13.18 2.18
C MET A 117 13.37 13.71 1.99
N LYS A 118 14.27 12.88 1.43
CA LYS A 118 15.69 13.21 1.39
C LYS A 118 16.02 14.16 0.25
N ILE A 119 15.38 14.00 -0.91
CA ILE A 119 15.72 14.76 -2.12
C ILE A 119 14.77 15.94 -2.28
N LEU A 120 13.45 15.71 -2.22
CA LEU A 120 12.48 16.78 -2.42
C LEU A 120 12.16 17.58 -1.15
N LYS A 121 12.64 17.13 0.03
CA LYS A 121 12.28 17.69 1.35
C LYS A 121 10.76 17.80 1.58
N LYS A 122 10.00 16.88 1.00
CA LYS A 122 8.54 16.77 1.13
C LYS A 122 8.17 15.69 2.15
N PRO A 123 7.03 15.83 2.85
CA PRO A 123 6.52 14.78 3.73
C PRO A 123 6.32 13.45 3.00
N LYS A 124 6.46 12.36 3.74
CA LYS A 124 6.12 11.01 3.28
C LYS A 124 4.66 10.98 2.82
N VAL A 125 4.40 10.24 1.76
CA VAL A 125 3.05 9.81 1.45
C VAL A 125 2.76 8.57 2.27
N ASP A 126 1.74 8.68 3.10
CA ASP A 126 1.07 7.54 3.70
C ASP A 126 -0.32 7.42 3.08
N ASN A 127 -0.72 6.18 2.82
CA ASN A 127 -2.04 5.86 2.26
C ASN A 127 -2.95 5.27 3.33
N GLN A 128 -2.46 5.18 4.58
CA GLN A 128 -3.30 4.80 5.71
C GLN A 128 -4.22 5.95 6.09
N THR A 129 -5.51 5.65 6.22
CA THR A 129 -6.45 6.57 6.86
C THR A 129 -6.09 6.76 8.34
N PRO A 130 -6.51 7.86 9.01
CA PRO A 130 -6.32 8.02 10.44
C PRO A 130 -6.79 6.78 11.21
N LYS A 131 -7.97 6.26 10.87
CA LYS A 131 -8.51 5.00 11.36
C LYS A 131 -7.52 3.83 11.23
N GLU A 132 -7.03 3.52 10.04
CA GLU A 132 -6.09 2.41 9.85
C GLU A 132 -4.78 2.62 10.61
N ARG A 133 -4.36 3.88 10.75
CA ARG A 133 -3.17 4.26 11.50
C ARG A 133 -3.35 4.06 13.01
N LEU A 134 -4.56 4.26 13.55
CA LEU A 134 -4.90 3.93 14.95
C LEU A 134 -4.65 2.44 15.25
N PHE A 135 -5.02 1.55 14.32
CA PHE A 135 -4.90 0.08 14.48
C PHE A 135 -3.63 -0.52 13.86
N SER A 136 -2.69 0.32 13.40
CA SER A 136 -1.51 -0.13 12.63
C SER A 136 -0.50 -0.97 13.43
N LYS A 137 -0.58 -0.98 14.77
CA LYS A 137 0.37 -1.69 15.65
C LYS A 137 0.00 -3.13 16.01
N GLY A 138 -1.08 -3.70 15.46
CA GLY A 138 -1.46 -5.10 15.75
C GLY A 138 -1.79 -5.29 17.23
N ASN A 139 -1.50 -6.48 17.79
CA ASN A 139 -1.81 -6.97 19.16
C ASN A 139 -1.26 -6.13 20.35
N VAL A 140 -1.38 -4.81 20.29
CA VAL A 140 -0.94 -3.84 21.30
C VAL A 140 -2.20 -3.18 21.83
N SER A 141 -2.44 -3.34 23.13
CA SER A 141 -3.53 -2.63 23.79
C SER A 141 -3.29 -1.13 23.63
N THR A 142 -4.24 -0.43 23.05
CA THR A 142 -4.08 0.98 22.70
C THR A 142 -5.18 1.78 23.36
N PHE A 143 -4.81 2.60 24.33
CA PHE A 143 -5.71 3.54 24.97
C PHE A 143 -5.73 4.85 24.18
N VAL A 144 -6.91 5.42 23.98
CA VAL A 144 -7.09 6.63 23.18
C VAL A 144 -7.91 7.66 23.94
N TYR A 145 -7.46 8.91 23.90
CA TYR A 145 -8.27 10.07 24.23
C TYR A 145 -8.66 10.82 22.95
N ILE A 146 -9.95 11.17 22.85
CA ILE A 146 -10.52 11.87 21.70
C ILE A 146 -11.01 13.25 22.14
N PHE A 147 -10.50 14.27 21.46
CA PHE A 147 -10.92 15.66 21.63
C PHE A 147 -11.36 16.25 20.29
N ASP A 148 -12.26 17.22 20.32
CA ASP A 148 -12.49 18.09 19.17
C ASP A 148 -11.38 19.15 19.06
N PHE A 149 -11.38 19.93 17.97
CA PHE A 149 -10.43 21.03 17.76
C PHE A 149 -10.58 22.18 18.76
N ASP A 150 -11.75 22.30 19.38
CA ASP A 150 -12.03 23.29 20.43
C ASP A 150 -11.57 22.77 21.82
N LYS A 151 -10.85 21.62 21.84
CA LYS A 151 -10.28 20.94 23.01
C LYS A 151 -11.32 20.38 23.98
N ASN A 152 -12.57 20.25 23.57
CA ASN A 152 -13.58 19.56 24.35
C ASN A 152 -13.37 18.06 24.22
N ARG A 153 -13.47 17.36 25.34
CA ARG A 153 -13.36 15.91 25.35
C ARG A 153 -14.61 15.27 24.78
N LEU A 154 -14.43 14.39 23.81
CA LEU A 154 -15.51 13.60 23.21
C LEU A 154 -15.59 12.18 23.76
N GLY A 155 -14.46 11.58 24.14
CA GLY A 155 -14.44 10.24 24.71
C GLY A 155 -13.04 9.71 24.96
N GLU A 156 -12.96 8.59 25.68
CA GLU A 156 -11.72 7.88 25.99
C GLU A 156 -11.97 6.38 26.17
N GLY A 157 -10.94 5.57 25.91
CA GLY A 157 -10.98 4.14 26.16
C GLY A 157 -10.02 3.31 25.33
N TYR A 158 -10.11 2.00 25.49
CA TYR A 158 -9.31 1.05 24.72
C TYR A 158 -9.90 0.84 23.33
N LEU A 159 -9.05 0.90 22.31
CA LEU A 159 -9.45 0.57 20.94
C LEU A 159 -9.83 -0.90 20.84
N GLU A 160 -11.11 -1.18 20.59
CA GLU A 160 -11.62 -2.55 20.40
C GLU A 160 -11.90 -2.84 18.93
N GLY A 161 -12.35 -1.84 18.18
CA GLY A 161 -12.66 -2.01 16.77
C GLY A 161 -13.14 -0.72 16.13
N TRP A 162 -13.75 -0.86 14.96
CA TRP A 162 -14.31 0.26 14.22
C TRP A 162 -15.65 -0.11 13.62
N ILE A 163 -16.46 0.91 13.35
CA ILE A 163 -17.74 0.73 12.69
C ILE A 163 -17.51 0.92 11.17
N THR A 164 -17.84 -0.09 10.38
CA THR A 164 -17.89 -0.02 8.91
C THR A 164 -19.33 0.24 8.49
N ASP A 165 -19.80 1.46 8.71
CA ASP A 165 -21.04 1.96 8.12
C ASP A 165 -20.70 2.92 6.98
N ILE A 166 -21.37 2.76 5.84
CA ILE A 166 -21.16 3.53 4.60
C ILE A 166 -21.45 5.02 4.86
N GLU A 167 -22.36 5.32 5.78
CA GLU A 167 -22.73 6.69 6.16
C GLU A 167 -21.84 7.28 7.26
N LYS A 168 -21.11 6.45 8.01
CA LYS A 168 -20.30 6.86 9.17
C LYS A 168 -18.84 6.46 8.99
N LYS A 169 -18.20 7.03 7.97
CA LYS A 169 -16.75 6.89 7.78
C LYS A 169 -16.01 7.36 9.04
N ASN A 170 -14.99 6.59 9.45
CA ASN A 170 -14.03 6.91 10.52
C ASN A 170 -14.54 6.87 11.96
N GLN A 171 -15.62 6.14 12.27
CA GLN A 171 -16.00 5.90 13.67
C GLN A 171 -15.21 4.75 14.30
N VAL A 172 -14.63 5.03 15.46
CA VAL A 172 -13.91 4.06 16.30
C VAL A 172 -14.79 3.59 17.44
N SER A 173 -14.71 2.29 17.76
CA SER A 173 -15.32 1.72 18.96
C SER A 173 -14.31 1.73 20.09
N LEU A 174 -14.70 2.33 21.20
CA LEU A 174 -13.91 2.38 22.42
C LEU A 174 -14.60 1.54 23.49
N VAL A 175 -13.82 0.70 24.17
CA VAL A 175 -14.25 0.09 25.43
C VAL A 175 -13.85 1.03 26.54
N ALA A 176 -14.85 1.53 27.26
CA ALA A 176 -14.62 2.44 28.38
C ALA A 176 -13.76 1.73 29.44
N PRO A 177 -12.76 2.40 30.01
CA PRO A 177 -12.12 1.90 31.22
C PRO A 177 -13.19 1.84 32.32
N GLY A 178 -13.07 0.88 33.24
CA GLY A 178 -14.00 0.76 34.37
C GLY A 178 -14.17 2.07 35.16
N GLU A 179 -13.13 2.89 35.20
CA GLU A 179 -13.19 4.29 35.62
C GLU A 179 -12.82 5.21 34.47
N ILE A 180 -13.77 6.04 34.04
CA ILE A 180 -13.54 7.11 33.07
C ILE A 180 -12.72 8.19 33.78
N THR A 181 -11.47 8.37 33.38
CA THR A 181 -10.64 9.48 33.82
C THR A 181 -11.32 10.78 33.37
N GLN A 182 -11.10 11.93 34.03
CA GLN A 182 -11.69 13.22 33.59
C GLN A 182 -10.62 14.18 33.06
N TYR A 183 -9.63 13.65 32.34
CA TYR A 183 -8.50 14.46 31.93
C TYR A 183 -8.88 15.51 30.88
N SER A 184 -8.43 16.74 31.11
CA SER A 184 -8.52 17.83 30.14
C SER A 184 -7.51 17.63 29.00
N TYR A 185 -7.71 18.37 27.90
CA TYR A 185 -6.77 18.36 26.78
C TYR A 185 -5.34 18.67 27.25
N GLU A 186 -5.15 19.70 28.08
CA GLU A 186 -3.84 20.10 28.60
C GLU A 186 -3.20 19.01 29.46
N GLN A 187 -4.01 18.27 30.23
CA GLN A 187 -3.51 17.17 31.05
C GLN A 187 -3.04 16.00 30.18
N VAL A 188 -3.82 15.62 29.16
CA VAL A 188 -3.45 14.57 28.21
C VAL A 188 -2.24 14.98 27.37
N GLU A 189 -2.18 16.23 26.91
CA GLU A 189 -1.03 16.76 26.17
C GLU A 189 0.24 16.76 27.02
N LYS A 190 0.13 17.09 28.31
CA LYS A 190 1.25 16.99 29.24
C LYS A 190 1.71 15.54 29.41
N MET A 191 0.79 14.61 29.66
CA MET A 191 1.11 13.17 29.74
C MET A 191 1.76 12.65 28.47
N PHE A 192 1.24 13.07 27.31
CA PHE A 192 1.77 12.73 26.00
C PHE A 192 3.22 13.19 25.85
N ASN A 193 3.51 14.45 26.17
CA ASN A 193 4.84 15.02 26.10
C ASN A 193 5.81 14.39 27.12
N GLU A 194 5.32 13.98 28.29
CA GLU A 194 6.14 13.28 29.30
C GLU A 194 6.57 11.90 28.79
N GLN A 195 5.70 11.17 28.11
CA GLN A 195 6.00 9.84 27.56
C GLN A 195 6.72 9.85 26.19
N ASP A 196 6.53 10.89 25.37
CA ASP A 196 7.23 11.02 24.07
C ASP A 196 8.74 11.33 24.25
N ASN A 197 9.15 11.76 25.45
CA ASN A 197 10.56 11.93 25.84
C ASN A 197 11.24 10.62 26.30
N ASP A 198 10.53 9.49 26.31
CA ASP A 198 11.09 8.17 26.60
C ASP A 198 11.94 7.67 25.40
N PRO A 199 13.17 7.15 25.61
CA PRO A 199 14.04 6.65 24.53
C PRO A 199 13.47 5.54 23.65
N GLU A 200 12.30 4.96 23.97
CA GLU A 200 11.54 4.11 23.05
C GLU A 200 10.58 4.95 22.18
N PRO A 201 10.90 5.21 20.90
CA PRO A 201 10.26 6.26 20.08
C PRO A 201 8.88 5.88 19.53
N ASN A 202 8.04 5.21 20.33
CA ASN A 202 6.85 4.53 19.85
C ASN A 202 5.80 4.22 20.93
N THR A 203 5.89 4.74 22.15
CA THR A 203 4.89 4.49 23.20
C THR A 203 3.63 5.32 23.01
N THR A 204 3.71 6.47 22.33
CA THR A 204 2.57 7.35 22.09
C THR A 204 2.49 7.78 20.62
N ARG A 205 1.31 8.26 20.19
CA ARG A 205 1.14 8.93 18.89
C ARG A 205 0.00 9.93 18.96
N HIS A 206 0.17 11.09 18.31
CA HIS A 206 -0.90 12.08 18.14
C HIS A 206 -1.35 12.08 16.67
N LEU A 207 -2.64 11.82 16.43
CA LEU A 207 -3.25 11.93 15.11
C LEU A 207 -4.25 13.09 15.08
N ILE A 208 -4.21 13.85 14.00
CA ILE A 208 -5.14 14.96 13.76
C ILE A 208 -5.96 14.59 12.52
N ASP A 209 -7.26 14.39 12.71
CA ASP A 209 -8.23 14.15 11.64
C ASP A 209 -8.92 15.48 11.31
N PHE A 210 -8.48 16.10 10.22
CA PHE A 210 -9.02 17.39 9.77
C PHE A 210 -10.45 17.30 9.24
N ASP A 211 -10.83 16.16 8.66
CA ASP A 211 -12.15 15.98 8.06
C ASP A 211 -13.22 15.91 9.16
N ASN A 212 -12.92 15.17 10.23
CA ASN A 212 -13.81 15.06 11.39
C ASN A 212 -13.56 16.12 12.47
N ARG A 213 -12.51 16.94 12.32
CA ARG A 213 -12.04 17.93 13.30
C ARG A 213 -11.74 17.33 14.67
N LEU A 214 -10.99 16.22 14.70
CA LEU A 214 -10.67 15.45 15.90
C LEU A 214 -9.16 15.33 16.16
N HIS A 215 -8.81 15.33 17.44
CA HIS A 215 -7.50 14.95 17.95
C HIS A 215 -7.60 13.56 18.61
N TYR A 216 -6.72 12.65 18.22
CA TYR A 216 -6.55 11.35 18.85
C TYR A 216 -5.18 11.27 19.51
N PHE A 217 -5.14 11.18 20.83
CA PHE A 217 -3.94 10.88 21.58
C PHE A 217 -3.92 9.39 21.89
N LEU A 218 -3.00 8.67 21.26
CA LEU A 218 -2.82 7.23 21.42
C LEU A 218 -1.70 6.93 22.40
N PHE A 219 -1.97 5.97 23.28
CA PHE A 219 -1.05 5.42 24.26
C PHE A 219 -0.97 3.91 24.04
N TYR A 220 0.16 3.44 23.53
CA TYR A 220 0.42 2.03 23.25
C TYR A 220 0.95 1.35 24.52
N GLN A 221 0.19 0.42 25.07
CA GLN A 221 0.64 -0.44 26.14
C GLN A 221 1.18 -1.73 25.53
N SER A 222 2.48 -1.99 25.71
CA SER A 222 3.01 -3.31 25.39
C SER A 222 2.28 -4.31 26.29
N ASN A 223 1.74 -5.38 25.70
CA ASN A 223 1.27 -6.50 26.50
C ASN A 223 2.53 -7.11 27.13
N LEU A 224 2.82 -6.73 28.38
CA LEU A 224 3.72 -7.48 29.25
C LEU A 224 3.06 -8.85 29.47
N SER A 225 3.48 -9.82 28.66
CA SER A 225 3.40 -11.24 28.99
C SER A 225 4.72 -11.69 29.59
#